data_AF-A0AAV1QG97-F1
#
_entry.id   AF-A0AAV1QG97-F1
#
_cell.length_a   1.000
_cell.length_b   1.000
_cell.length_c   1.000
_cell.angle_alpha   90.00
_cell.angle_beta   90.00
_cell.angle_gamma   90.00
#
_symmetry.space_group_name_H-M   'P 1'
#
loop_
_entity.id
_entity.type
_entity.pdbx_description
1 polymer ?
#
loop_
_entity_poly.entity_id
_entity_poly.type
_entity_poly.pdbx_seq_one_letter_code
_entity_poly.pdbx_strand_id
1 'polypeptide(L)'
;MRTDMGTENVVLRDMQVYLRQNDGDSRAGQSSFLTGRSSENPRIESWWGVMRREGIEHYIQIFGELKDEGMFAGDYLDKALIQLCFMGPVQ
;
A
#
# COMPACT_ATOMS: atom_id res chain seq x y z
N MET A 1 -15.25 9.46 -10.01
CA MET A 1 -14.55 8.19 -9.77
C MET A 1 -14.08 8.14 -8.33
N ARG A 2 -14.09 6.98 -7.67
CA ARG A 2 -13.51 6.81 -6.33
C ARG A 2 -12.40 5.77 -6.37
N THR A 3 -11.23 6.09 -5.82
CA THR A 3 -10.07 5.19 -5.76
C THR A 3 -9.46 5.20 -4.36
N ASP A 4 -8.54 4.27 -4.10
CA ASP A 4 -7.77 4.28 -2.87
C ASP A 4 -6.62 5.30 -2.88
N MET A 5 -5.95 5.45 -1.73
CA MET A 5 -4.82 6.36 -1.53
C MET A 5 -3.50 5.77 -2.08
N GLY A 6 -3.55 5.04 -3.20
CA GLY A 6 -2.35 4.58 -3.91
C GLY A 6 -1.67 5.72 -4.67
N THR A 7 -0.34 5.72 -4.70
CA THR A 7 0.46 6.64 -5.52
C THR A 7 0.18 6.49 -7.02
N GLU A 8 -0.15 5.28 -7.47
CA GLU A 8 -0.59 4.99 -8.84
C GLU A 8 -1.86 5.77 -9.23
N ASN A 9 -2.77 5.99 -8.27
CA ASN A 9 -4.05 6.67 -8.54
C ASN A 9 -3.91 8.18 -8.73
N VAL A 10 -2.74 8.75 -8.45
CA VAL A 10 -2.46 10.18 -8.65
C VAL A 10 -2.57 10.56 -10.13
N VAL A 11 -2.06 9.71 -11.03
CA VAL A 11 -2.12 9.94 -12.47
C VAL A 11 -3.56 9.85 -12.98
N LEU A 12 -4.30 8.84 -12.51
CA LEU A 12 -5.72 8.65 -12.86
C LEU A 12 -6.58 9.83 -12.38
N ARG A 13 -6.30 10.36 -11.18
CA ARG A 13 -6.93 11.58 -10.67
C ARG A 13 -6.74 12.74 -11.63
N ASP A 14 -5.49 13.02 -12.00
CA ASP A 14 -5.15 14.21 -12.78
C ASP A 14 -5.76 14.16 -14.17
N MET A 15 -5.74 12.98 -14.82
CA MET A 15 -6.43 12.75 -16.08
C MET A 15 -7.94 12.97 -15.96
N GLN A 16 -8.57 12.42 -14.92
CA GLN A 16 -10.01 12.51 -14.71
C GLN A 16 -10.47 13.95 -14.46
N VAL A 17 -9.71 14.71 -13.66
CA VAL A 17 -10.00 16.12 -13.36
C VAL A 17 -9.82 16.98 -14.61
N TYR A 18 -8.77 16.75 -15.40
CA TYR A 18 -8.51 17.49 -16.63
C TYR A 18 -9.60 17.28 -17.67
N LEU A 19 -9.98 16.02 -17.93
CA LEU A 19 -11.00 15.68 -18.93
C LEU A 19 -12.38 16.25 -18.58
N ARG A 20 -12.68 16.41 -17.29
CA ARG A 20 -13.98 16.90 -16.79
C ARG A 20 -13.96 18.35 -16.32
N GLN A 21 -12.90 19.11 -16.65
CA GLN A 21 -12.73 20.47 -16.14
C GLN A 21 -13.82 21.44 -16.61
N ASN A 22 -14.38 21.21 -17.80
CA ASN A 22 -15.38 22.10 -18.42
C ASN A 22 -16.80 21.53 -18.40
N ASP A 23 -17.03 20.43 -17.67
CA ASP A 23 -18.37 19.85 -17.55
C ASP A 23 -19.28 20.74 -16.70
N GLY A 24 -20.58 20.77 -17.00
CA GLY A 24 -21.58 21.59 -16.31
C GLY A 24 -22.30 20.91 -15.14
N ASP A 25 -21.90 19.70 -14.76
CA ASP A 25 -22.55 18.93 -13.69
C ASP A 25 -21.90 19.14 -12.31
N SER A 26 -22.61 18.74 -11.26
CA SER A 26 -22.14 18.88 -9.86
C SER A 26 -20.88 18.07 -9.53
N ARG A 27 -20.44 17.20 -10.45
CA ARG A 27 -19.26 16.33 -10.31
C ARG A 27 -18.14 16.71 -11.29
N ALA A 28 -18.14 17.93 -11.83
CA ALA A 28 -17.10 18.44 -12.72
C ALA A 28 -15.80 18.81 -11.98
N GLY A 29 -14.71 18.94 -12.73
CA GLY A 29 -13.41 19.41 -12.24
C GLY A 29 -12.88 18.62 -11.05
N GLN A 30 -12.52 19.30 -9.96
CA GLN A 30 -11.99 18.66 -8.74
C GLN A 30 -13.01 17.70 -8.08
N SER A 31 -14.30 17.93 -8.27
CA SER A 31 -15.39 17.08 -7.75
C SER A 31 -15.56 15.77 -8.56
N SER A 32 -14.82 15.61 -9.65
CA SER A 32 -14.88 14.43 -10.52
C SER A 32 -14.14 13.22 -9.97
N PHE A 33 -13.26 13.44 -8.99
CA PHE A 33 -12.45 12.42 -8.36
C PHE A 33 -12.56 12.49 -6.83
N LEU A 34 -12.70 11.33 -6.20
CA LEU A 34 -12.79 11.21 -4.75
C LEU A 34 -11.79 10.16 -4.27
N THR A 35 -10.84 10.54 -3.44
CA THR A 35 -9.99 9.55 -2.79
C THR A 35 -10.68 9.03 -1.54
N GLY A 36 -10.80 7.71 -1.40
CA GLY A 36 -11.41 7.07 -0.25
C GLY A 36 -10.63 5.87 0.20
N ARG A 37 -10.88 5.37 1.42
CA ARG A 37 -10.24 4.15 1.91
C ARG A 37 -10.63 2.96 1.01
N SER A 38 -9.68 2.07 0.71
CA SER A 38 -9.96 0.82 0.00
C SER A 38 -10.98 0.01 0.80
N SER A 39 -12.14 -0.28 0.20
CA SER A 39 -13.21 -1.06 0.83
C SER A 39 -12.97 -2.56 0.75
N GLU A 40 -12.00 -3.00 -0.06
CA GLU A 40 -11.73 -4.42 -0.32
C GLU A 40 -10.72 -5.02 0.66
N ASN A 41 -9.92 -4.19 1.33
CA ASN A 41 -8.90 -4.67 2.26
C ASN A 41 -8.90 -4.10 3.70
N PRO A 42 -10.07 -3.80 4.31
CA PRO A 42 -10.12 -3.12 5.61
C PRO A 42 -9.51 -3.95 6.75
N ARG A 43 -9.52 -5.28 6.66
CA ARG A 43 -8.94 -6.16 7.70
C ARG A 43 -7.41 -6.10 7.70
N ILE A 44 -6.78 -6.17 6.54
CA ILE A 44 -5.32 -6.13 6.43
C ILE A 44 -4.83 -4.72 6.80
N GLU A 45 -5.51 -3.65 6.36
CA GLU A 45 -5.19 -2.28 6.75
C GLU A 45 -5.32 -2.03 8.26
N SER A 46 -6.39 -2.54 8.87
CA SER A 46 -6.55 -2.50 10.33
C SER A 46 -5.43 -3.26 11.04
N TRP A 47 -5.02 -4.41 10.49
CA TRP A 47 -3.96 -5.22 11.08
C TRP A 47 -2.59 -4.54 10.98
N TRP A 48 -2.24 -3.98 9.81
CA TRP A 48 -1.07 -3.12 9.64
C TRP A 48 -1.07 -1.95 10.63
N GLY A 49 -2.23 -1.33 10.88
CA GLY A 49 -2.37 -0.26 11.86
C GLY A 49 -2.08 -0.70 13.30
N VAL A 50 -2.36 -1.95 13.68
CA VAL A 50 -1.94 -2.48 15.00
C VAL A 50 -0.44 -2.75 15.00
N MET A 51 0.09 -3.47 13.99
CA MET A 51 1.52 -3.80 13.94
C MET A 51 2.43 -2.56 13.93
N ARG A 52 2.04 -1.48 13.24
CA ARG A 52 2.80 -0.21 13.29
C ARG A 52 2.81 0.42 14.68
N ARG A 53 1.72 0.30 15.44
CA ARG A 53 1.68 0.76 16.84
C ARG A 53 2.58 -0.08 17.75
N GLU A 54 2.72 -1.36 17.44
CA GLU A 54 3.63 -2.29 18.12
C GLU A 54 5.08 -2.22 17.58
N GLY A 55 5.41 -1.26 16.73
CA GLY A 55 6.80 -0.99 16.32
C GLY A 55 7.34 -1.83 15.17
N ILE A 56 6.49 -2.33 14.26
CA ILE A 56 6.95 -3.14 13.10
C ILE A 56 7.82 -2.37 12.09
N GLU A 57 7.92 -1.03 12.19
CA GLU A 57 8.68 -0.18 11.27
C GLU A 57 10.14 -0.63 11.11
N HIS A 58 10.78 -1.10 12.18
CA HIS A 58 12.14 -1.64 12.14
C HIS A 58 12.27 -2.82 11.18
N TYR A 59 11.31 -3.75 11.22
CA TYR A 59 11.31 -4.93 10.35
C TYR A 59 10.99 -4.56 8.90
N ILE A 60 10.09 -3.59 8.68
CA ILE A 60 9.80 -3.06 7.34
C ILE A 60 11.08 -2.52 6.71
N GLN A 61 11.87 -1.75 7.46
CA GLN A 61 13.14 -1.22 6.97
C GLN A 61 14.14 -2.33 6.64
N ILE A 62 14.41 -3.25 7.57
CA ILE A 62 15.38 -4.35 7.35
C ILE A 62 15.00 -5.20 6.13
N PHE A 63 13.74 -5.61 6.03
CA PHE A 63 13.30 -6.43 4.90
C PHE A 63 13.24 -5.65 3.59
N GLY A 64 13.03 -4.32 3.66
CA GLY A 64 13.17 -3.42 2.51
C GLY A 64 14.61 -3.36 2.00
N GLU A 65 15.58 -3.14 2.89
CA GLU A 65 17.02 -3.10 2.55
C GLU A 65 17.49 -4.43 1.93
N LEU A 66 17.11 -5.57 2.52
CA LEU A 66 17.38 -6.90 1.97
C LEU A 66 16.88 -7.08 0.53
N LYS A 67 15.68 -6.55 0.24
CA LYS A 67 15.12 -6.59 -1.10
C LYS A 67 15.88 -5.66 -2.05
N ASP A 68 16.18 -4.45 -1.62
CA ASP A 68 16.82 -3.43 -2.45
C ASP A 68 18.28 -3.79 -2.79
N GLU A 69 18.96 -4.53 -1.90
CA GLU A 69 20.30 -5.11 -2.15
C GLU A 69 20.28 -6.35 -3.05
N GLY A 70 19.10 -6.85 -3.44
CA GLY A 70 18.95 -8.07 -4.23
C GLY A 70 19.19 -9.36 -3.44
N MET A 71 19.19 -9.26 -2.11
CA MET A 71 19.38 -10.38 -1.17
C MET A 71 18.05 -11.09 -0.85
N PHE A 72 16.94 -10.62 -1.41
CA PHE A 72 15.62 -11.24 -1.29
C PHE A 72 14.88 -11.19 -2.64
N ALA A 73 14.85 -12.33 -3.35
CA ALA A 73 14.08 -12.52 -4.58
C ALA A 73 12.61 -12.89 -4.31
N GLY A 74 12.29 -13.29 -3.07
CA GLY A 74 10.94 -13.67 -2.64
C GLY A 74 10.55 -15.09 -3.08
N ASP A 75 11.53 -15.91 -3.40
CA ASP A 75 11.32 -17.32 -3.71
C ASP A 75 10.99 -18.13 -2.44
N TYR A 76 10.85 -19.45 -2.58
CA TYR A 76 10.56 -20.30 -1.45
C TYR A 76 11.69 -20.30 -0.40
N LEU A 77 12.95 -20.31 -0.84
CA LEU A 77 14.11 -20.40 0.03
C LEU A 77 14.26 -19.12 0.86
N ASP A 78 14.12 -17.96 0.24
CA ASP A 78 14.17 -16.67 0.90
C ASP A 78 13.12 -16.56 2.00
N LYS A 79 11.90 -17.02 1.72
CA LYS A 79 10.80 -17.04 2.70
C LYS A 79 11.09 -17.98 3.86
N ALA A 80 11.61 -19.18 3.57
CA ALA A 80 11.95 -20.15 4.60
C ALA A 80 13.09 -19.64 5.50
N LEU A 81 14.08 -18.97 4.94
CA LEU A 81 15.20 -18.37 5.68
C LEU A 81 14.74 -17.21 6.57
N ILE A 82 13.90 -16.31 6.07
CA ILE A 82 13.33 -15.23 6.91
C ILE A 82 12.51 -15.84 8.05
N GLN A 83 11.70 -16.86 7.79
CA GLN A 83 10.94 -17.52 8.85
C GLN A 83 11.87 -18.17 9.89
N LEU A 84 12.91 -18.88 9.46
CA LEU A 84 13.89 -19.48 10.37
C LEU A 84 14.62 -18.45 11.24
N CYS A 85 14.99 -17.31 10.67
CA CYS A 85 15.78 -16.29 11.37
C CYS A 85 14.93 -15.43 12.32
N PHE A 86 13.66 -15.18 11.99
CA PHE A 86 12.83 -14.18 12.67
C PHE A 86 11.59 -14.76 13.38
N MET A 87 11.11 -15.96 13.01
CA MET A 87 10.23 -16.72 13.89
C MET A 87 11.14 -17.46 14.87
N GLY A 88 11.29 -16.92 16.08
CA GLY A 88 12.00 -17.61 17.16
C GLY A 88 11.48 -19.04 17.35
N PRO A 89 12.18 -19.89 18.14
CA PRO A 89 11.73 -21.26 18.37
C PRO A 89 10.27 -21.24 18.85
N VAL A 90 9.40 -21.88 18.07
CA VAL A 90 8.01 -22.12 18.47
C VAL A 90 8.07 -23.01 19.72
N GLN A 91 7.83 -22.44 20.89
CA GLN A 91 7.73 -23.15 22.16
C GLN A 91 6.28 -23.50 22.48
#